data_AF-M7WDB3-F1
#
_entry.id   AF-M7WDB3-F1
#
_cell.length_a   1.000
_cell.length_b   1.000
_cell.length_c   1.000
_cell.angle_alpha   90.00
_cell.angle_beta   90.00
_cell.angle_gamma   90.00
#
_symmetry.space_group_name_H-M   'P 1'
#
loop_
_entity.id
_entity.type
_entity.pdbx_description
1 polymer ?
#
loop_
_entity_poly.entity_id
_entity_poly.type
_entity_poly.pdbx_seq_one_letter_code
_entity_poly.pdbx_strand_id
1 'polypeptide(L)'
;MLSEESLKELYLIWKKGGYIGLVFDKIMHLFEVIILMTVCIILTLLDFNKMFNTKLKENELFDYFILNDSFRIWCIWCIVVFFSPFIIIQLYFTVKKLLSSNTIEAKEFYNINHFQDFNRNWNGISKIIAPSSSLNRKTFVRMYNNKIDPQSNLIIRSSISWNYNLLTLLFNRYSFFKHYPSKYLIKITQSILFPSFFDETFCRNVQHDSNLQKIWKN
;
A
#
# COMPACT_ATOMS: atom_id res chain seq x y z
N MET A 1 -8.46 -21.90 1.27
CA MET A 1 -7.84 -22.47 2.48
C MET A 1 -6.77 -21.48 2.89
N LEU A 2 -7.10 -20.49 3.73
CA LEU A 2 -6.42 -19.20 3.75
C LEU A 2 -4.90 -19.36 3.96
N SER A 3 -4.10 -18.83 3.03
CA SER A 3 -2.63 -18.80 3.16
C SER A 3 -2.16 -17.68 4.09
N GLU A 4 -0.94 -17.75 4.63
CA GLU A 4 -0.37 -16.66 5.43
C GLU A 4 -0.27 -15.35 4.63
N GLU A 5 0.09 -15.43 3.35
CA GLU A 5 0.18 -14.26 2.48
C GLU A 5 -1.18 -13.59 2.26
N SER A 6 -2.25 -14.39 2.23
CA SER A 6 -3.64 -13.93 2.11
C SER A 6 -4.14 -13.22 3.38
N LEU A 7 -3.52 -13.43 4.55
CA LEU A 7 -3.90 -12.71 5.79
C LEU A 7 -3.67 -11.20 5.69
N LYS A 8 -2.59 -10.79 5.03
CA LYS A 8 -2.27 -9.38 4.84
C LYS A 8 -3.30 -8.70 3.94
N GLU A 9 -3.72 -9.38 2.88
CA GLU A 9 -4.75 -8.86 1.98
C GLU A 9 -6.13 -8.87 2.65
N LEU A 10 -6.43 -9.88 3.49
CA LEU A 10 -7.65 -9.91 4.30
C LEU A 10 -7.73 -8.73 5.28
N TYR A 11 -6.62 -8.40 5.95
CA TYR A 11 -6.54 -7.22 6.80
C TYR A 11 -6.80 -5.93 6.02
N LEU A 12 -6.23 -5.79 4.81
CA LEU A 12 -6.45 -4.62 3.97
C LEU A 12 -7.91 -4.49 3.51
N ILE A 13 -8.53 -5.60 3.12
CA ILE A 13 -9.95 -5.65 2.75
C ILE A 13 -10.82 -5.19 3.92
N TRP A 14 -10.63 -5.75 5.12
CA TRP A 14 -11.38 -5.34 6.32
C TRP A 14 -11.15 -3.87 6.67
N LYS A 15 -9.89 -3.42 6.69
CA LYS A 15 -9.52 -2.04 7.04
C LYS A 15 -10.15 -1.00 6.09
N LYS A 16 -10.38 -1.38 4.83
CA LYS A 16 -11.03 -0.53 3.82
C LYS A 16 -12.55 -0.69 3.78
N GLY A 17 -13.16 -1.37 4.75
CA GLY A 17 -14.60 -1.57 4.83
C GLY A 17 -15.14 -2.57 3.81
N GLY A 18 -14.30 -3.50 3.35
CA GLY A 18 -14.63 -4.54 2.39
C GLY A 18 -13.90 -4.41 1.06
N TYR A 19 -14.10 -5.42 0.19
CA TYR A 19 -13.37 -5.51 -1.07
C TYR A 19 -13.71 -4.36 -2.03
N ILE A 20 -14.98 -3.95 -2.08
CA ILE A 20 -15.42 -2.80 -2.89
C ILE A 20 -14.75 -1.52 -2.41
N GLY A 21 -14.66 -1.31 -1.09
CA GLY A 21 -13.96 -0.16 -0.51
C GLY A 21 -12.47 -0.16 -0.84
N LEU A 22 -11.81 -1.33 -0.85
CA LEU A 22 -10.42 -1.47 -1.29
C LEU A 22 -10.24 -1.12 -2.78
N VAL A 23 -11.15 -1.58 -3.65
CA VAL A 23 -11.12 -1.26 -5.08
C VAL A 23 -11.31 0.25 -5.30
N PHE A 24 -12.28 0.84 -4.61
CA PHE A 24 -12.56 2.28 -4.69
C PHE A 24 -11.36 3.12 -4.23
N ASP A 25 -10.72 2.76 -3.11
CA ASP A 25 -9.49 3.40 -2.62
C ASP A 25 -8.37 3.38 -3.66
N LYS A 26 -8.19 2.24 -4.35
CA LYS A 26 -7.18 2.11 -5.42
C LYS A 26 -7.50 2.96 -6.64
N ILE A 27 -8.78 3.02 -7.03
CA ILE A 27 -9.25 3.84 -8.14
C ILE A 27 -9.08 5.33 -7.81
N MET A 28 -9.44 5.75 -6.59
CA MET A 28 -9.29 7.14 -6.17
C MET A 28 -7.84 7.62 -6.19
N HIS A 29 -6.90 6.79 -5.74
CA HIS A 29 -5.47 7.12 -5.87
C HIS A 29 -4.99 7.24 -7.32
N LEU A 30 -5.61 6.54 -8.27
CA LEU A 30 -5.31 6.74 -9.69
C LEU A 30 -5.89 8.07 -10.19
N PHE A 31 -7.13 8.39 -9.80
CA PHE A 31 -7.77 9.66 -10.14
C PHE A 31 -7.00 10.87 -9.59
N GLU A 32 -6.45 10.79 -8.38
CA GLU A 32 -5.59 11.86 -7.83
C GLU A 32 -4.43 12.23 -8.77
N VAL A 33 -3.79 11.22 -9.38
CA VAL A 33 -2.68 11.43 -10.31
C VAL A 33 -3.16 12.02 -11.64
N ILE A 34 -4.30 11.54 -12.15
CA ILE A 34 -4.91 12.06 -13.38
C ILE A 34 -5.33 13.52 -13.20
N ILE A 35 -5.94 13.84 -12.05
CA ILE A 35 -6.33 15.21 -11.69
C ILE A 35 -5.09 16.09 -11.62
N LEU A 36 -4.03 15.66 -10.96
CA LEU A 36 -2.78 16.41 -10.88
C LEU A 36 -2.20 16.71 -12.27
N MET A 37 -2.14 15.70 -13.15
CA MET A 37 -1.71 15.88 -14.54
C MET A 37 -2.60 16.90 -15.27
N THR A 38 -3.92 16.80 -15.10
CA THR A 38 -4.89 17.72 -15.71
C THR A 38 -4.71 19.15 -15.21
N VAL A 39 -4.48 19.35 -13.91
CA VAL A 39 -4.18 20.67 -13.34
C VAL A 39 -2.88 21.24 -13.94
N CYS A 40 -1.82 20.44 -14.08
CA CYS A 40 -0.59 20.87 -14.73
C CYS A 40 -0.82 21.32 -16.19
N ILE A 41 -1.66 20.60 -16.94
CA ILE A 41 -2.03 20.98 -18.31
C ILE A 41 -2.79 22.32 -18.32
N ILE A 42 -3.78 22.49 -17.43
CA ILE A 42 -4.56 23.73 -17.31
C ILE A 42 -3.63 24.92 -17.01
N LEU A 43 -2.72 24.78 -16.04
CA LEU A 43 -1.76 25.83 -15.69
C LEU A 43 -0.85 26.20 -16.87
N THR A 44 -0.55 25.25 -17.75
CA THR A 44 0.26 25.48 -18.96
C THR A 44 -0.52 26.27 -20.03
N LEU A 45 -1.84 26.10 -20.09
CA LEU A 45 -2.70 26.79 -21.05
C LEU A 45 -3.10 28.21 -20.61
N LEU A 46 -3.02 28.51 -19.32
CA LEU A 46 -3.41 29.82 -18.79
C LEU A 46 -2.40 30.92 -19.13
N ASP A 47 -2.92 32.05 -19.59
CA ASP A 47 -2.17 33.30 -19.70
C ASP A 47 -2.28 34.10 -18.40
N PHE A 48 -1.32 33.90 -17.51
CA PHE A 48 -1.25 34.64 -16.25
C PHE A 48 -1.07 36.15 -16.46
N ASN A 49 -0.45 36.59 -17.56
CA ASN A 49 -0.31 38.02 -17.83
C ASN A 49 -1.68 38.63 -18.14
N LYS A 50 -2.49 37.98 -18.98
CA LYS A 50 -3.87 38.43 -19.25
C LYS A 50 -4.75 38.32 -18.00
N MET A 51 -4.54 37.30 -17.16
CA MET A 51 -5.31 37.07 -15.94
C MET A 51 -5.06 38.12 -14.85
N PHE A 52 -3.81 38.56 -14.66
CA PHE A 52 -3.46 39.51 -13.59
C PHE A 52 -3.43 40.99 -14.04
N ASN A 53 -3.48 41.28 -15.34
CA ASN A 53 -3.28 42.63 -15.88
C ASN A 53 -4.59 43.33 -16.32
N THR A 54 -5.76 42.82 -15.93
CA THR A 54 -7.07 43.37 -16.32
C THR A 54 -7.53 44.49 -15.39
N LYS A 55 -7.45 45.72 -15.90
CA LYS A 55 -8.17 46.90 -15.35
C LYS A 55 -9.70 46.84 -15.55
N LEU A 56 -10.24 45.80 -16.19
CA LEU A 56 -11.68 45.60 -16.46
C LEU A 56 -12.08 44.15 -16.11
N LYS A 57 -13.02 43.99 -15.16
CA LYS A 57 -13.41 42.72 -14.52
C LYS A 57 -14.62 42.04 -15.20
N GLU A 58 -14.66 41.93 -16.52
CA GLU A 58 -15.80 41.30 -17.24
C GLU A 58 -15.38 40.30 -18.34
N ASN A 59 -14.14 39.82 -18.37
CA ASN A 59 -13.76 38.80 -19.36
C ASN A 59 -14.23 37.40 -18.93
N GLU A 60 -14.74 36.63 -19.89
CA GLU A 60 -15.13 35.23 -19.69
C GLU A 60 -13.90 34.37 -19.37
N LEU A 61 -14.07 33.29 -18.59
CA LEU A 61 -12.96 32.44 -18.14
C LEU A 61 -12.16 31.83 -19.32
N PHE A 62 -12.82 31.62 -20.46
CA PHE A 62 -12.20 31.06 -21.67
C PHE A 62 -11.20 32.01 -22.34
N ASP A 63 -11.32 33.31 -22.12
CA ASP A 63 -10.43 34.31 -22.72
C ASP A 63 -9.00 34.23 -22.20
N TYR A 64 -8.79 33.57 -21.06
CA TYR A 64 -7.46 33.40 -20.45
C TYR A 64 -6.70 32.18 -20.99
N PHE A 65 -7.31 31.34 -21.82
CA PHE A 65 -6.66 30.15 -22.36
C PHE A 65 -5.99 30.44 -23.70
N ILE A 66 -4.70 30.12 -23.82
CA ILE A 66 -3.95 30.14 -25.07
C ILE A 66 -3.82 28.72 -25.61
N LEU A 67 -4.58 28.42 -26.67
CA LEU A 67 -4.63 27.08 -27.25
C LEU A 67 -3.69 26.87 -28.46
N ASN A 68 -3.26 27.95 -29.12
CA ASN A 68 -2.55 27.88 -30.41
C ASN A 68 -1.05 28.27 -30.33
N ASP A 69 -0.43 28.14 -29.16
CA ASP A 69 1.00 28.42 -28.96
C ASP A 69 1.81 27.12 -29.05
N SER A 70 2.73 27.05 -30.02
CA SER A 70 3.56 25.87 -30.28
C SER A 70 4.41 25.50 -29.07
N PHE A 71 4.94 26.48 -28.34
CA PHE A 71 5.76 26.23 -27.15
C PHE A 71 4.96 25.56 -26.03
N ARG A 72 3.74 26.05 -25.76
CA ARG A 72 2.84 25.47 -24.76
C ARG A 72 2.38 24.07 -25.14
N ILE A 73 2.11 23.83 -26.42
CA ILE A 73 1.79 22.48 -26.93
C ILE A 73 2.94 21.52 -26.64
N TRP A 74 4.19 21.92 -26.88
CA TRP A 74 5.37 21.11 -26.51
C TRP A 74 5.45 20.84 -25.00
N CYS A 75 5.20 21.84 -24.15
CA CYS A 75 5.16 21.64 -22.69
C CYS A 75 4.08 20.64 -22.25
N ILE A 76 2.88 20.69 -22.85
CA ILE A 76 1.81 19.72 -22.59
C ILE A 76 2.25 18.31 -22.98
N TRP A 77 2.89 18.16 -24.14
CA TRP A 77 3.44 16.87 -24.55
C TRP A 77 4.47 16.33 -23.54
N CYS A 78 5.38 17.18 -23.04
CA CYS A 78 6.32 16.77 -21.99
C CYS A 78 5.61 16.30 -20.71
N ILE A 79 4.56 16.99 -20.28
CA ILE A 79 3.75 16.58 -19.12
C ILE A 79 3.11 15.22 -19.35
N VAL A 80 2.45 15.02 -20.50
CA VAL A 80 1.80 13.75 -20.84
C VAL A 80 2.81 12.60 -20.91
N VAL A 81 3.97 12.82 -21.55
CA VAL A 81 5.05 11.82 -21.65
C VAL A 81 5.64 11.49 -20.28
N PHE A 82 5.71 12.43 -19.35
CA PHE A 82 6.20 12.19 -17.99
C PHE A 82 5.20 11.41 -17.12
N PHE A 83 3.91 11.78 -17.17
CA PHE A 83 2.89 11.16 -16.31
C PHE A 83 2.36 9.82 -16.86
N SER A 84 2.32 9.64 -18.19
CA SER A 84 1.74 8.44 -18.80
C SER A 84 2.40 7.12 -18.37
N PRO A 85 3.75 6.97 -18.31
CA PRO A 85 4.36 5.73 -17.87
C PRO A 85 4.01 5.42 -16.41
N PHE A 86 3.96 6.44 -15.56
CA PHE A 86 3.62 6.29 -14.15
C PHE A 86 2.18 5.79 -13.97
N ILE A 87 1.22 6.39 -14.69
CA ILE A 87 -0.19 5.99 -14.68
C ILE A 87 -0.34 4.55 -15.18
N ILE A 88 0.32 4.19 -16.29
CA ILE A 88 0.29 2.84 -16.87
C ILE A 88 0.84 1.81 -15.88
N ILE A 89 1.99 2.09 -15.27
CA ILE A 89 2.63 1.20 -14.28
C ILE A 89 1.72 1.02 -13.06
N GLN A 90 1.12 2.10 -12.57
CA GLN A 90 0.22 2.05 -11.41
C GLN A 90 -1.05 1.26 -11.70
N LEU A 91 -1.64 1.42 -12.90
CA LEU A 91 -2.76 0.61 -13.38
C LEU A 91 -2.38 -0.87 -13.43
N TYR A 92 -1.26 -1.20 -14.08
CA TYR A 92 -0.78 -2.57 -14.20
C TYR A 92 -0.61 -3.24 -12.84
N PHE A 93 0.10 -2.60 -11.90
CA PHE A 93 0.30 -3.16 -10.56
C PHE A 93 -1.01 -3.27 -9.76
N THR A 94 -1.93 -2.31 -9.94
CA THR A 94 -3.24 -2.35 -9.27
C THR A 94 -4.06 -3.53 -9.76
N VAL A 95 -4.17 -3.70 -11.08
CA VAL A 95 -4.90 -4.83 -11.69
C VAL A 95 -4.26 -6.15 -11.31
N LYS A 96 -2.94 -6.28 -11.45
CA LYS A 96 -2.19 -7.48 -11.07
C LYS A 96 -2.41 -7.85 -9.61
N LYS A 97 -2.43 -6.86 -8.71
CA LYS A 97 -2.66 -7.09 -7.28
C LYS A 97 -4.10 -7.54 -6.99
N LEU A 98 -5.09 -6.90 -7.60
CA LEU A 98 -6.51 -7.25 -7.41
C LEU A 98 -6.82 -8.66 -7.95
N LEU A 99 -6.17 -9.07 -9.03
CA LEU A 99 -6.32 -10.40 -9.64
C LEU A 99 -5.40 -11.46 -9.04
N SER A 100 -4.57 -11.12 -8.05
CA SER A 100 -3.69 -12.12 -7.43
C SER A 100 -4.51 -13.16 -6.67
N SER A 101 -4.02 -14.42 -6.69
CA SER A 101 -4.62 -15.55 -5.96
C SER A 101 -4.87 -15.22 -4.49
N ASN A 102 -3.94 -14.50 -3.86
CA ASN A 102 -4.01 -14.14 -2.45
C ASN A 102 -5.14 -13.16 -2.16
N THR A 103 -5.34 -12.15 -3.02
CA THR A 103 -6.45 -11.20 -2.89
C THR A 103 -7.80 -11.87 -3.13
N ILE A 104 -7.88 -12.76 -4.13
CA ILE A 104 -9.12 -13.50 -4.44
C ILE A 104 -9.50 -14.40 -3.27
N GLU A 105 -8.54 -15.15 -2.72
CA GLU A 105 -8.76 -16.01 -1.56
C GLU A 105 -9.20 -15.21 -0.32
N ALA A 106 -8.55 -14.07 -0.06
CA ALA A 106 -8.93 -13.17 1.03
C ALA A 106 -10.34 -12.59 0.85
N LYS A 107 -10.72 -12.24 -0.39
CA LYS A 107 -12.06 -11.75 -0.74
C LYS A 107 -13.12 -12.82 -0.49
N GLU A 108 -12.91 -14.04 -0.96
CA GLU A 108 -13.85 -15.15 -0.76
C GLU A 108 -14.05 -15.42 0.73
N PHE A 109 -12.97 -15.49 1.50
CA PHE A 109 -13.04 -15.68 2.95
C PHE A 109 -13.77 -14.53 3.66
N TYR A 110 -13.49 -13.29 3.26
CA TYR A 110 -14.18 -12.10 3.80
C TYR A 110 -15.68 -12.16 3.54
N ASN A 111 -16.09 -12.50 2.31
CA ASN A 111 -17.49 -12.56 1.91
C ASN A 111 -18.26 -13.67 2.63
N ILE A 112 -17.65 -14.84 2.82
CA ILE A 112 -18.28 -15.97 3.52
C ILE A 112 -18.51 -15.64 5.01
N ASN A 113 -17.61 -14.87 5.62
CA ASN A 113 -17.60 -14.61 7.06
C ASN A 113 -18.07 -13.19 7.43
N HIS A 114 -18.76 -12.49 6.52
CA HIS A 114 -19.17 -11.10 6.68
C HIS A 114 -20.34 -10.92 7.67
N PHE A 115 -20.07 -11.07 8.96
CA PHE A 115 -21.03 -10.87 10.05
C PHE A 115 -20.75 -9.58 10.84
N GLN A 116 -21.73 -9.07 11.60
CA GLN A 116 -21.59 -7.81 12.35
C GLN A 116 -20.36 -7.78 13.28
N ASP A 117 -20.07 -8.88 13.97
CA ASP A 117 -18.92 -8.97 14.87
C ASP A 117 -17.59 -9.10 14.13
N PHE A 118 -17.59 -9.71 12.94
CA PHE A 118 -16.43 -9.80 12.05
C PHE A 118 -16.02 -8.42 11.53
N ASN A 119 -16.99 -7.57 11.24
CA ASN A 119 -16.74 -6.22 10.72
C ASN A 119 -16.39 -5.20 11.80
N ARG A 120 -16.94 -5.33 13.02
CA ARG A 120 -16.76 -4.35 14.10
C ARG A 120 -15.34 -4.30 14.67
N ASN A 121 -14.65 -5.43 14.77
CA ASN A 121 -13.33 -5.48 15.37
C ASN A 121 -12.46 -6.57 14.75
N TRP A 122 -11.17 -6.28 14.56
CA TRP A 122 -10.17 -7.26 14.15
C TRP A 122 -10.14 -8.50 15.06
N ASN A 123 -10.47 -8.33 16.34
CA ASN A 123 -10.60 -9.45 17.28
C ASN A 123 -11.77 -10.41 16.92
N GLY A 124 -12.79 -9.95 16.17
CA GLY A 124 -13.83 -10.82 15.61
C GLY A 124 -13.31 -11.64 14.44
N ILE A 125 -12.51 -11.03 13.55
CA ILE A 125 -11.83 -11.71 12.45
C ILE A 125 -10.86 -12.77 12.98
N SER A 126 -10.05 -12.42 13.96
CA SER A 126 -9.05 -13.30 14.52
C SER A 126 -9.66 -14.50 15.25
N LYS A 127 -10.85 -14.35 15.86
CA LYS A 127 -11.61 -15.45 16.49
C LYS A 127 -12.12 -16.48 15.49
N ILE A 128 -12.32 -16.12 14.23
CA ILE A 128 -12.72 -17.06 13.16
C ILE A 128 -11.46 -17.71 12.54
N ILE A 129 -10.38 -16.94 12.40
CA ILE A 129 -9.13 -17.41 11.80
C ILE A 129 -8.36 -18.35 12.75
N ALA A 130 -8.21 -17.99 14.02
CA ALA A 130 -7.39 -18.73 14.99
C ALA A 130 -7.81 -20.21 15.20
N PRO A 131 -9.11 -20.57 15.31
CA PRO A 131 -9.54 -21.96 15.42
C PRO A 131 -9.72 -22.67 14.07
N SER A 132 -9.60 -21.96 12.93
CA SER A 132 -9.82 -22.56 11.62
C SER A 132 -8.78 -23.68 11.33
N SER A 133 -9.30 -24.86 11.00
CA SER A 133 -8.55 -25.99 10.43
C SER A 133 -8.24 -25.79 8.94
N SER A 134 -8.82 -24.76 8.31
CA SER A 134 -8.68 -24.41 6.89
C SER A 134 -7.56 -23.41 6.61
N LEU A 135 -6.67 -23.16 7.56
CA LEU A 135 -5.41 -22.44 7.33
C LEU A 135 -4.35 -23.42 6.83
N ASN A 136 -3.65 -23.07 5.74
CA ASN A 136 -2.48 -23.86 5.31
C ASN A 136 -1.29 -23.54 6.23
N ARG A 137 -1.27 -24.18 7.40
CA ARG A 137 -0.32 -23.94 8.50
C ARG A 137 1.15 -24.21 8.15
N LYS A 138 1.42 -24.81 7.00
CA LYS A 138 2.78 -25.06 6.48
C LYS A 138 3.53 -23.78 6.08
N THR A 139 2.82 -22.67 5.88
CA THR A 139 3.40 -21.40 5.43
C THR A 139 3.88 -20.50 6.56
N PHE A 140 3.24 -20.57 7.74
CA PHE A 140 3.65 -19.78 8.90
C PHE A 140 5.08 -20.09 9.31
N VAL A 141 5.88 -19.03 9.47
CA VAL A 141 7.25 -19.12 10.00
C VAL A 141 7.22 -19.89 11.33
N ARG A 142 7.63 -21.15 11.24
CA ARG A 142 7.73 -22.21 12.27
C ARG A 142 7.45 -21.72 13.70
N MET A 143 6.21 -21.88 14.15
CA MET A 143 5.93 -21.96 15.59
C MET A 143 5.87 -23.43 16.03
N TYR A 144 6.62 -23.75 17.08
CA TYR A 144 6.63 -25.06 17.75
C TYR A 144 5.28 -25.43 18.38
N ASN A 145 4.30 -24.51 18.42
CA ASN A 145 2.94 -24.75 18.92
C ASN A 145 1.89 -24.38 17.87
N ASN A 146 1.17 -25.39 17.39
CA ASN A 146 0.13 -25.31 16.36
C ASN A 146 -1.21 -24.66 16.80
N LYS A 147 -1.26 -24.03 17.98
CA LYS A 147 -2.47 -23.38 18.51
C LYS A 147 -2.29 -21.86 18.45
N ILE A 148 -2.97 -21.22 17.50
CA ILE A 148 -3.14 -19.76 17.50
C ILE A 148 -4.09 -19.45 18.65
N ASP A 149 -3.60 -18.75 19.66
CA ASP A 149 -4.47 -18.24 20.70
C ASP A 149 -5.27 -17.02 20.16
N PRO A 150 -6.61 -17.11 20.06
CA PRO A 150 -7.47 -16.03 19.57
C PRO A 150 -7.47 -14.78 20.46
N GLN A 151 -7.03 -14.88 21.71
CA GLN A 151 -6.93 -13.74 22.63
C GLN A 151 -5.66 -12.93 22.36
N SER A 152 -4.50 -13.58 22.26
CA SER A 152 -3.24 -12.90 22.00
C SER A 152 -3.05 -12.50 20.52
N ASN A 153 -3.54 -13.30 19.57
CA ASN A 153 -3.39 -13.07 18.11
C ASN A 153 -1.96 -12.75 17.64
N LEU A 154 -0.96 -13.11 18.45
CA LEU A 154 0.44 -12.67 18.25
C LEU A 154 1.01 -13.17 16.93
N ILE A 155 0.62 -14.37 16.51
CA ILE A 155 1.06 -14.99 15.25
C ILE A 155 0.49 -14.22 14.06
N ILE A 156 -0.83 -14.03 14.03
CA ILE A 156 -1.51 -13.29 12.95
C ILE A 156 -0.99 -11.85 12.88
N ARG A 157 -0.79 -11.19 14.03
CA ARG A 157 -0.22 -9.84 14.09
C ARG A 157 1.22 -9.81 13.57
N SER A 158 2.06 -10.75 13.99
CA SER A 158 3.44 -10.86 13.52
C SER A 158 3.51 -11.07 12.01
N SER A 159 2.69 -11.98 11.46
CA SER A 159 2.63 -12.22 10.00
C SER A 159 2.20 -10.98 9.21
N ILE A 160 1.29 -10.15 9.75
CA ILE A 160 0.83 -8.92 9.09
C ILE A 160 1.86 -7.78 9.23
N SER A 161 2.48 -7.65 10.41
CA SER A 161 3.23 -6.45 10.80
C SER A 161 4.73 -6.64 10.94
N TRP A 162 5.31 -7.80 10.59
CA TRP A 162 6.74 -8.08 10.78
C TRP A 162 7.66 -6.97 10.24
N ASN A 163 7.40 -6.48 9.01
CA ASN A 163 8.13 -5.35 8.41
C ASN A 163 8.04 -4.08 9.24
N TYR A 164 6.85 -3.77 9.74
CA TYR A 164 6.62 -2.59 10.57
C TYR A 164 7.24 -2.73 11.95
N ASN A 165 7.24 -3.94 12.53
CA ASN A 165 7.90 -4.22 13.80
C ASN A 165 9.42 -4.02 13.67
N LEU A 166 10.01 -4.53 12.58
CA LEU A 166 11.45 -4.40 12.33
C LEU A 166 11.85 -2.94 12.06
N LEU A 167 11.04 -2.19 11.31
CA LEU A 167 11.21 -0.74 11.16
C LEU A 167 11.09 -0.01 12.50
N THR A 168 10.13 -0.39 13.34
CA THR A 168 9.94 0.23 14.66
C THR A 168 11.19 0.01 15.53
N LEU A 169 11.77 -1.19 15.51
CA LEU A 169 13.02 -1.48 16.21
C LEU A 169 14.19 -0.63 15.68
N LEU A 170 14.33 -0.48 14.37
CA LEU A 170 15.36 0.36 13.76
C LEU A 170 15.18 1.83 14.15
N PHE A 171 13.95 2.34 14.07
CA PHE A 171 13.64 3.73 14.40
C PHE A 171 13.83 4.04 15.89
N ASN A 172 13.60 3.07 16.76
CA ASN A 172 13.84 3.20 18.20
C ASN A 172 15.33 3.10 18.55
N ARG A 173 16.12 2.33 17.77
CA ARG A 173 17.54 2.10 18.04
C ARG A 173 18.45 3.24 17.59
N TYR A 174 18.15 3.89 16.46
CA TYR A 174 19.00 4.96 15.94
C TYR A 174 18.39 6.33 16.21
N SER A 175 19.16 7.19 16.89
CA SER A 175 18.77 8.56 17.24
C SER A 175 18.33 9.39 16.03
N PHE A 176 18.99 9.21 14.87
CA PHE A 176 18.64 9.90 13.63
C PHE A 176 17.19 9.65 13.19
N PHE A 177 16.77 8.38 13.14
CA PHE A 177 15.41 8.02 12.77
C PHE A 177 14.36 8.50 13.78
N LYS A 178 14.74 8.57 15.07
CA LYS A 178 13.88 9.06 16.15
C LYS A 178 13.64 10.57 16.08
N HIS A 179 14.65 11.36 15.68
CA HIS A 179 14.54 12.82 15.60
C HIS A 179 13.89 13.30 14.31
N TYR A 180 13.96 12.51 13.23
CA TYR A 180 13.43 12.89 11.91
C TYR A 180 12.48 11.84 11.31
N PRO A 181 11.37 11.47 11.99
CA PRO A 181 10.45 10.46 11.48
C PRO A 181 9.59 11.03 10.34
N SER A 182 10.07 10.96 9.10
CA SER A 182 9.28 11.36 7.93
C SER A 182 8.73 10.15 7.17
N LYS A 183 7.57 10.32 6.53
CA LYS A 183 6.96 9.31 5.65
C LYS A 183 7.91 8.88 4.52
N TYR A 184 8.75 9.81 4.05
CA TYR A 184 9.74 9.56 3.00
C TYR A 184 10.91 8.74 3.54
N LEU A 185 11.41 9.06 4.74
CA LEU A 185 12.48 8.32 5.38
C LEU A 185 12.07 6.86 5.63
N ILE A 186 10.86 6.63 6.15
CA ILE A 186 10.32 5.27 6.35
C ILE A 186 10.26 4.51 5.01
N LYS A 187 9.78 5.15 3.93
CA LYS A 187 9.72 4.53 2.60
C LYS A 187 11.11 4.21 2.03
N ILE A 188 12.07 5.12 2.20
CA ILE A 188 13.45 4.93 1.74
C ILE A 188 14.09 3.78 2.51
N THR A 189 13.98 3.77 3.84
CA THR A 189 14.48 2.67 4.69
C THR A 189 13.81 1.35 4.33
N GLN A 190 12.50 1.35 4.05
CA GLN A 190 11.79 0.18 3.51
C GLN A 190 12.40 -0.28 2.18
N SER A 191 12.63 0.63 1.25
CA SER A 191 13.18 0.31 -0.06
C SER A 191 14.65 -0.09 -0.06
N ILE A 192 15.42 0.24 0.98
CA ILE A 192 16.84 -0.11 1.11
C ILE A 192 17.03 -1.41 1.91
N LEU A 193 16.31 -1.57 3.02
CA LEU A 193 16.50 -2.70 3.94
C LEU A 193 15.60 -3.90 3.60
N PHE A 194 14.52 -3.69 2.86
CA PHE A 194 13.56 -4.74 2.51
C PHE A 194 13.47 -5.13 1.02
N PRO A 195 14.35 -4.72 0.07
CA PRO A 195 14.48 -5.45 -1.18
C PRO A 195 15.39 -6.67 -0.98
N SER A 196 14.95 -7.84 -1.49
CA SER A 196 15.61 -9.17 -1.61
C SER A 196 16.44 -9.76 -0.46
N PHE A 197 16.65 -9.09 0.67
CA PHE A 197 17.45 -9.64 1.78
C PHE A 197 16.65 -10.56 2.70
N PHE A 198 15.32 -10.42 2.72
CA PHE A 198 14.38 -11.27 3.46
C PHE A 198 13.57 -12.13 2.48
N ASP A 199 14.27 -12.85 1.61
CA ASP A 199 13.66 -13.85 0.74
C ASP A 199 13.51 -15.20 1.49
N GLU A 200 12.81 -16.17 0.87
CA GLU A 200 12.71 -17.53 1.43
C GLU A 200 14.09 -18.12 1.74
N THR A 201 15.10 -17.75 0.96
CA THR A 201 16.50 -18.17 1.10
C THR A 201 17.11 -17.66 2.40
N PHE A 202 16.91 -16.39 2.75
CA PHE A 202 17.33 -15.82 4.03
C PHE A 202 16.61 -16.51 5.19
N CYS A 203 15.30 -16.72 5.09
CA CYS A 203 14.54 -17.44 6.12
C CYS A 203 15.05 -18.87 6.31
N ARG A 204 15.43 -19.57 5.23
CA ARG A 204 16.08 -20.89 5.30
C ARG A 204 17.48 -20.81 5.91
N ASN A 205 18.28 -19.82 5.54
CA ASN A 205 19.63 -19.65 6.07
C ASN A 205 19.62 -19.32 7.58
N VAL A 206 18.67 -18.51 8.05
CA VAL A 206 18.46 -18.26 9.49
C VAL A 206 18.04 -19.53 10.22
N GLN A 207 17.33 -20.48 9.59
CA GLN A 207 17.03 -21.79 10.21
C GLN A 207 18.26 -22.66 10.46
N HIS A 208 19.36 -22.40 9.77
CA HIS A 208 20.60 -23.16 9.89
C HIS A 208 21.72 -22.37 10.59
N ASP A 209 21.60 -21.05 10.69
CA ASP A 209 22.56 -20.19 11.39
C ASP A 209 22.21 -20.00 12.87
N SER A 210 22.91 -20.76 13.72
CA SER A 210 22.74 -20.73 15.17
C SER A 210 23.04 -19.37 15.83
N ASN A 211 23.85 -18.51 15.20
CA ASN A 211 24.16 -17.18 15.73
C ASN A 211 23.04 -16.19 15.41
N LEU A 212 22.49 -16.23 14.20
CA LEU A 212 21.31 -15.42 13.83
C LEU A 212 20.08 -15.83 14.64
N GLN A 213 19.90 -17.12 14.95
CA GLN A 213 18.83 -17.58 15.84
C GLN A 213 18.96 -17.06 17.27
N LYS A 214 20.18 -16.95 17.80
CA LYS A 214 20.43 -16.37 19.13
C LYS A 214 20.09 -14.88 19.17
N ILE A 215 20.37 -14.14 18.10
CA ILE A 215 20.06 -12.71 17.99
C ILE A 215 18.54 -12.48 17.91
N TRP A 216 17.79 -13.38 17.26
CA TRP A 216 16.33 -13.27 17.14
C TRP A 216 15.54 -13.80 18.34
N LYS A 217 16.13 -14.70 19.14
CA LYS A 217 15.50 -15.22 20.37
C LYS A 217 15.59 -14.26 21.56
N ASN A 218 16.54 -13.33 21.53
CA ASN A 218 16.74 -12.29 22.54
C ASN A 218 16.04 -10.99 22.14
#